data_AF-A0A2P8GRA5-F1
#
_entry.id   AF-A0A2P8GRA5-F1
#
_cell.length_a   1.000
_cell.length_b   1.000
_cell.length_c   1.000
_cell.angle_alpha   90.00
_cell.angle_beta   90.00
_cell.angle_gamma   90.00
#
_symmetry.space_group_name_H-M   'P 1'
#
loop_
_entity.id
_entity.type
_entity.pdbx_description
1 polymer ?
#
loop_
_entity_poly.entity_id
_entity_poly.type
_entity_poly.pdbx_seq_one_letter_code
_entity_poly.pdbx_strand_id
1 'polypeptide(L)'
;MGRTIIEFEDEHGVVTRYRRHENGRGNVATSAKVDPSTLVEPTAYVESGARVGRSVVVSGGSWIDRDAVVLDHAMIGAGVHVGEGAVIGRGAEIGSFSRIGAGATIGDFARLANDSKVPDGSDVPAGRIPRMLPRARSAA
;
A
#
# COMPACT_ATOMS: atom_id res chain seq x y z
N MET A 1 -20.22 -4.96 -22.53
CA MET A 1 -18.80 -4.70 -22.21
C MET A 1 -18.44 -5.55 -21.01
N GLY A 2 -17.76 -6.68 -21.22
CA GLY A 2 -17.46 -7.64 -20.16
C GLY A 2 -16.48 -7.05 -19.15
N ARG A 3 -16.81 -7.12 -17.85
CA ARG A 3 -15.85 -6.83 -16.79
C ARG A 3 -14.78 -7.92 -16.86
N THR A 4 -13.57 -7.58 -17.30
CA THR A 4 -12.43 -8.51 -17.29
C THR A 4 -12.05 -8.79 -15.84
N ILE A 5 -12.59 -9.88 -15.31
CA ILE A 5 -12.19 -10.44 -14.03
C ILE A 5 -11.08 -11.43 -14.33
N ILE A 6 -9.92 -11.27 -13.69
CA ILE A 6 -8.84 -12.25 -13.76
C ILE A 6 -9.04 -13.18 -12.56
N GLU A 7 -9.18 -14.47 -12.82
CA GLU A 7 -9.30 -15.51 -11.80
C GLU A 7 -7.93 -16.18 -11.64
N PHE A 8 -7.41 -16.22 -10.42
CA PHE A 8 -6.23 -17.00 -10.06
C PHE A 8 -6.62 -18.05 -9.04
N GLU A 9 -6.35 -19.31 -9.34
CA GLU A 9 -6.52 -20.43 -8.43
C GLU A 9 -5.15 -20.73 -7.79
N ASP A 10 -5.09 -20.77 -6.47
CA ASP A 10 -3.88 -21.22 -5.76
C ASP A 10 -3.80 -22.76 -5.68
N GLU A 11 -2.69 -23.28 -5.14
CA GLU A 11 -2.45 -24.73 -5.00
C GLU A 11 -3.47 -25.43 -4.08
N HIS A 12 -4.31 -24.68 -3.37
CA HIS A 12 -5.37 -25.16 -2.49
C HIS A 12 -6.77 -25.06 -3.12
N GLY A 13 -6.86 -24.63 -4.39
CA GLY A 13 -8.12 -24.48 -5.12
C GLY A 13 -8.88 -23.20 -4.78
N VAL A 14 -8.26 -22.25 -4.09
CA VAL A 14 -8.89 -20.97 -3.75
C VAL A 14 -8.82 -20.04 -4.96
N VAL A 15 -9.97 -19.76 -5.55
CA VAL A 15 -10.10 -18.84 -6.68
C VAL A 15 -10.20 -17.40 -6.17
N THR A 16 -9.16 -16.60 -6.39
CA THR A 16 -9.18 -15.16 -6.15
C THR A 16 -9.53 -14.41 -7.43
N ARG A 17 -10.59 -13.59 -7.36
CA ARG A 17 -11.07 -12.75 -8.46
C ARG A 17 -10.53 -11.34 -8.33
N TYR A 18 -9.86 -10.86 -9.37
CA TYR A 18 -9.35 -9.49 -9.45
C TYR A 18 -10.20 -8.62 -10.35
N ARG A 19 -10.47 -7.40 -9.89
CA ARG A 19 -10.99 -6.30 -10.69
C ARG A 19 -9.92 -5.25 -10.90
N ARG A 20 -10.04 -4.50 -11.98
CA ARG A 20 -9.20 -3.32 -12.22
C ARG A 20 -9.66 -2.18 -11.32
N HIS A 21 -8.74 -1.54 -10.60
CA HIS A 21 -9.04 -0.35 -9.83
C HIS A 21 -9.49 0.79 -10.75
N GLU A 22 -10.40 1.64 -10.27
CA GLU A 22 -10.92 2.76 -11.07
C GLU A 22 -9.87 3.83 -11.32
N ASN A 23 -9.01 4.06 -10.33
CA ASN A 23 -7.88 4.97 -10.37
C ASN A 23 -6.56 4.18 -10.49
N GLY A 24 -5.92 4.22 -11.67
CA GLY A 24 -4.64 3.56 -11.96
C GLY A 24 -4.69 2.16 -12.59
N ARG A 25 -5.86 1.49 -12.60
CA ARG A 25 -6.05 0.17 -13.25
C ARG A 25 -5.20 -0.98 -12.68
N GLY A 26 -4.70 -0.87 -11.45
CA GLY A 26 -4.08 -1.99 -10.73
C GLY A 26 -5.05 -3.14 -10.43
N ASN A 27 -4.52 -4.29 -10.02
CA ASN A 27 -5.29 -5.50 -9.74
C ASN A 27 -5.72 -5.51 -8.28
N VAL A 28 -7.02 -5.49 -8.03
CA VAL A 28 -7.59 -5.48 -6.67
C VAL A 28 -8.49 -6.69 -6.51
N ALA A 29 -8.20 -7.54 -5.53
CA ALA A 29 -9.06 -8.67 -5.19
C ALA A 29 -10.47 -8.19 -4.86
N THR A 30 -11.49 -8.98 -5.21
CA THR A 30 -12.89 -8.57 -5.09
C THR A 30 -13.31 -8.35 -3.64
N SER A 31 -12.66 -9.03 -2.69
CA SER A 31 -12.85 -8.91 -1.24
C SER A 31 -12.02 -7.78 -0.61
N ALA A 32 -11.01 -7.25 -1.32
CA ALA A 32 -10.20 -6.15 -0.84
C ALA A 32 -10.98 -4.82 -0.84
N LYS A 33 -10.72 -3.98 0.16
CA LYS A 33 -11.33 -2.65 0.30
C LYS A 33 -10.29 -1.59 0.01
N VAL A 34 -10.38 -0.99 -1.17
CA VAL A 34 -9.52 0.12 -1.59
C VAL A 34 -10.39 1.35 -1.82
N ASP A 35 -9.99 2.48 -1.24
CA ASP A 35 -10.69 3.73 -1.44
C ASP A 35 -10.56 4.24 -2.90
N PRO A 36 -11.64 4.78 -3.51
CA PRO A 36 -11.63 5.34 -4.87
C PRO A 36 -10.53 6.37 -5.15
N SER A 37 -10.16 7.17 -4.15
CA SER A 37 -9.15 8.23 -4.30
C SER A 37 -7.72 7.69 -4.38
N THR A 38 -7.50 6.44 -3.98
CA THR A 38 -6.18 5.80 -4.01
C THR A 38 -5.75 5.46 -5.43
N LEU A 39 -4.51 5.78 -5.76
CA LEU A 39 -3.91 5.39 -7.03
C LEU A 39 -3.30 4.00 -6.87
N VAL A 40 -3.85 3.01 -7.59
CA VAL A 40 -3.24 1.68 -7.69
C VAL A 40 -2.74 1.52 -9.12
N GLU A 41 -1.44 1.64 -9.33
CA GLU A 41 -0.84 1.61 -10.66
C GLU A 41 -1.00 0.25 -11.36
N PRO A 42 -0.87 0.19 -12.70
CA PRO A 42 -0.84 -1.08 -13.41
C PRO A 42 0.21 -2.01 -12.81
N THR A 43 -0.06 -3.31 -12.83
CA THR A 43 0.79 -4.39 -12.28
C THR A 43 0.95 -4.43 -10.75
N ALA A 44 0.44 -3.46 -10.01
CA ALA A 44 0.28 -3.61 -8.56
C ALA A 44 -0.87 -4.57 -8.22
N TYR A 45 -0.69 -5.34 -7.13
CA TYR A 45 -1.66 -6.28 -6.60
C TYR A 45 -2.08 -5.88 -5.19
N VAL A 46 -3.39 -5.94 -4.94
CA VAL A 46 -3.98 -5.81 -3.61
C VAL A 46 -4.81 -7.06 -3.34
N GLU A 47 -4.35 -7.86 -2.39
CA GLU A 47 -4.87 -9.19 -2.09
C GLU A 47 -6.14 -9.18 -1.27
N SER A 48 -6.75 -10.37 -1.19
CA SER A 48 -7.99 -10.60 -0.46
C SER A 48 -7.90 -10.12 0.99
N GLY A 49 -8.95 -9.41 1.46
CA GLY A 49 -9.02 -8.92 2.83
C GLY A 49 -8.22 -7.63 3.11
N ALA A 50 -7.26 -7.26 2.24
CA ALA A 50 -6.47 -6.05 2.41
C ALA A 50 -7.34 -4.78 2.41
N ARG A 51 -6.93 -3.78 3.19
CA ARG A 51 -7.64 -2.52 3.39
C ARG A 51 -6.71 -1.35 3.10
N VAL A 52 -7.02 -0.58 2.06
CA VAL A 52 -6.22 0.57 1.64
C VAL A 52 -7.07 1.83 1.78
N GLY A 53 -6.58 2.76 2.60
CA GLY A 53 -7.21 4.04 2.93
C GLY A 53 -7.23 5.02 1.77
N ARG A 54 -7.54 6.28 2.09
CA ARG A 54 -7.70 7.38 1.12
C ARG A 54 -6.37 7.93 0.65
N SER A 55 -6.32 8.33 -0.62
CA SER A 55 -5.18 9.06 -1.21
C SER A 55 -3.84 8.35 -1.00
N VAL A 56 -3.85 7.02 -0.96
CA VAL A 56 -2.65 6.20 -0.96
C VAL A 56 -2.13 6.13 -2.40
N VAL A 57 -0.82 5.97 -2.55
CA VAL A 57 -0.20 5.60 -3.82
C VAL A 57 0.38 4.21 -3.69
N VAL A 58 -0.08 3.28 -4.52
CA VAL A 58 0.48 1.94 -4.68
C VAL A 58 1.12 1.84 -6.05
N SER A 59 2.45 1.98 -6.10
CA SER A 59 3.20 1.97 -7.36
C SER A 59 3.30 0.58 -7.99
N GLY A 60 3.54 0.56 -9.29
CA GLY A 60 3.57 -0.65 -10.11
C GLY A 60 4.52 -1.73 -9.59
N GLY A 61 4.12 -2.98 -9.79
CA GLY A 61 4.83 -4.16 -9.32
C GLY A 61 4.80 -4.38 -7.80
N SER A 62 4.12 -3.52 -7.04
CA SER A 62 3.95 -3.71 -5.60
C SER A 62 2.88 -4.74 -5.28
N TRP A 63 3.04 -5.42 -4.15
CA TRP A 63 2.13 -6.44 -3.66
C TRP A 63 1.71 -6.09 -2.24
N ILE A 64 0.41 -5.81 -2.07
CA ILE A 64 -0.22 -5.62 -0.77
C ILE A 64 -0.91 -6.93 -0.42
N ASP A 65 -0.31 -7.69 0.49
CA ASP A 65 -0.72 -9.07 0.78
C ASP A 65 -2.01 -9.12 1.63
N ARG A 66 -2.51 -10.34 1.86
CA ARG A 66 -3.79 -10.60 2.51
C ARG A 66 -3.89 -9.89 3.86
N ASP A 67 -5.06 -9.34 4.13
CA ASP A 67 -5.38 -8.65 5.38
C ASP A 67 -4.44 -7.49 5.79
N ALA A 68 -3.50 -7.10 4.93
CA ALA A 68 -2.65 -5.95 5.17
C ALA A 68 -3.47 -4.66 5.19
N VAL A 69 -3.07 -3.72 6.04
CA VAL A 69 -3.75 -2.45 6.23
C VAL A 69 -2.81 -1.31 5.84
N VAL A 70 -3.19 -0.52 4.85
CA VAL A 70 -2.46 0.69 4.45
C VAL A 70 -3.33 1.90 4.76
N LEU A 71 -2.90 2.74 5.70
CA LEU A 71 -3.67 3.89 6.14
C LEU A 71 -3.54 5.10 5.20
N ASP A 72 -4.44 6.07 5.39
CA ASP A 72 -4.58 7.26 4.55
C ASP A 72 -3.23 7.96 4.27
N HIS A 73 -3.09 8.45 3.03
CA HIS A 73 -1.95 9.25 2.55
C HIS A 73 -0.59 8.53 2.52
N ALA A 74 -0.53 7.24 2.78
CA ALA A 74 0.71 6.47 2.64
C ALA A 74 1.18 6.42 1.17
N MET A 75 2.50 6.31 0.98
CA MET A 75 3.14 6.14 -0.31
C MET A 75 3.91 4.82 -0.32
N ILE A 76 3.52 3.92 -1.21
CA ILE A 76 4.15 2.63 -1.44
C ILE A 76 4.93 2.70 -2.76
N GLY A 77 6.26 2.74 -2.68
CA GLY A 77 7.15 2.78 -3.83
C GLY A 77 7.05 1.53 -4.72
N ALA A 78 7.67 1.57 -5.89
CA ALA A 78 7.55 0.49 -6.88
C ALA A 78 8.16 -0.83 -6.39
N GLY A 79 7.52 -1.95 -6.71
CA GLY A 79 8.04 -3.28 -6.36
C GLY A 79 8.12 -3.56 -4.86
N VAL A 80 7.35 -2.84 -4.03
CA VAL A 80 7.31 -3.09 -2.58
C VAL A 80 6.42 -4.30 -2.28
N HIS A 81 6.87 -5.16 -1.37
CA HIS A 81 6.04 -6.22 -0.82
C HIS A 81 5.63 -5.87 0.61
N VAL A 82 4.33 -5.71 0.85
CA VAL A 82 3.74 -5.55 2.18
C VAL A 82 3.14 -6.88 2.60
N GLY A 83 3.75 -7.55 3.58
CA GLY A 83 3.39 -8.89 4.00
C GLY A 83 2.02 -8.99 4.68
N GLU A 84 1.53 -10.23 4.80
CA GLU A 84 0.22 -10.55 5.37
C GLU A 84 0.00 -9.88 6.73
N GLY A 85 -1.16 -9.22 6.89
CA GLY A 85 -1.55 -8.56 8.13
C GLY A 85 -0.68 -7.38 8.57
N ALA A 86 0.30 -6.96 7.77
CA ALA A 86 1.14 -5.81 8.10
C ALA A 86 0.33 -4.51 8.09
N VAL A 87 0.73 -3.53 8.91
CA VAL A 87 0.07 -2.23 9.04
C VAL A 87 1.01 -1.12 8.61
N ILE A 88 0.65 -0.38 7.57
CA ILE A 88 1.37 0.81 7.11
C ILE A 88 0.64 2.07 7.62
N GLY A 89 1.34 2.85 8.42
CA GLY A 89 0.85 4.06 9.07
C GLY A 89 0.46 5.17 8.10
N ARG A 90 -0.31 6.14 8.60
CA ARG A 90 -0.78 7.30 7.83
C ARG A 90 0.40 8.13 7.36
N GLY A 91 0.41 8.50 6.08
CA GLY A 91 1.49 9.31 5.51
C GLY A 91 2.88 8.66 5.56
N ALA A 92 2.98 7.35 5.85
CA ALA A 92 4.25 6.65 5.79
C ALA A 92 4.73 6.55 4.33
N GLU A 93 6.04 6.66 4.13
CA GLU A 93 6.70 6.58 2.83
C GLU A 93 7.58 5.33 2.82
N ILE A 94 7.20 4.34 2.00
CA ILE A 94 7.95 3.09 1.82
C ILE A 94 8.74 3.18 0.52
N GLY A 95 10.07 3.23 0.62
CA GLY A 95 10.96 3.26 -0.53
C GLY A 95 10.81 2.03 -1.43
N SER A 96 11.07 2.20 -2.72
CA SER A 96 10.93 1.14 -3.74
C SER A 96 11.75 -0.11 -3.40
N PHE A 97 11.28 -1.26 -3.86
CA PHE A 97 11.90 -2.59 -3.67
C PHE A 97 12.06 -3.04 -2.21
N SER A 98 11.39 -2.35 -1.28
CA SER A 98 11.37 -2.73 0.13
C SER A 98 10.50 -3.96 0.37
N ARG A 99 10.84 -4.70 1.43
CA ARG A 99 10.03 -5.82 1.95
C ARG A 99 9.61 -5.52 3.38
N ILE A 100 8.32 -5.47 3.61
CA ILE A 100 7.71 -5.32 4.93
C ILE A 100 7.21 -6.71 5.35
N GLY A 101 7.73 -7.22 6.46
CA GLY A 101 7.40 -8.54 6.97
C GLY A 101 5.94 -8.68 7.39
N ALA A 102 5.48 -9.92 7.48
CA ALA A 102 4.13 -10.26 7.92
C ALA A 102 3.88 -9.74 9.35
N GLY A 103 2.72 -9.14 9.58
CA GLY A 103 2.33 -8.56 10.87
C GLY A 103 3.20 -7.41 11.36
N ALA A 104 4.10 -6.86 10.54
CA ALA A 104 4.91 -5.71 10.93
C ALA A 104 4.07 -4.42 10.98
N THR A 105 4.40 -3.52 11.89
CA THR A 105 3.76 -2.20 12.01
C THR A 105 4.75 -1.11 11.60
N ILE A 106 4.38 -0.31 10.60
CA ILE A 106 5.09 0.91 10.23
C ILE A 106 4.33 2.10 10.79
N GLY A 107 4.95 2.87 11.66
CA GLY A 107 4.31 4.02 12.30
C GLY A 107 3.96 5.15 11.32
N ASP A 108 3.01 5.99 11.72
CA ASP A 108 2.60 7.16 10.95
C ASP A 108 3.81 8.04 10.58
N PHE A 109 3.83 8.55 9.34
CA PHE A 109 4.88 9.39 8.78
C PHE A 109 6.29 8.77 8.78
N ALA A 110 6.44 7.48 9.07
CA ALA A 110 7.72 6.80 8.98
C ALA A 110 8.23 6.82 7.55
N ARG A 111 9.55 6.89 7.38
CA ARG A 111 10.20 6.91 6.07
C ARG A 111 11.22 5.79 5.99
N LEU A 112 10.98 4.87 5.07
CA LEU A 112 11.89 3.77 4.79
C LEU A 112 12.62 4.09 3.49
N ALA A 113 13.94 3.89 3.47
CA ALA A 113 14.72 4.02 2.26
C ALA A 113 14.36 2.92 1.25
N ASN A 114 14.80 3.07 0.00
CA ASN A 114 14.72 1.97 -0.97
C ASN A 114 15.45 0.74 -0.45
N ASP A 115 15.00 -0.44 -0.88
CA ASP A 115 15.59 -1.73 -0.52
C ASP A 115 15.54 -2.06 0.99
N SER A 116 14.69 -1.34 1.76
CA SER A 116 14.52 -1.60 3.19
C SER A 116 13.93 -2.99 3.44
N LYS A 117 14.38 -3.64 4.50
CA LYS A 117 13.86 -4.94 4.96
C LYS A 117 13.39 -4.80 6.39
N VAL A 118 12.08 -4.87 6.59
CA VAL A 118 11.46 -4.90 7.92
C VAL A 118 11.10 -6.35 8.22
N PRO A 119 11.64 -6.96 9.30
CA PRO A 119 11.30 -8.33 9.67
C PRO A 119 9.84 -8.48 10.09
N ASP A 120 9.34 -9.71 10.07
CA ASP A 120 8.00 -10.06 10.53
C ASP A 120 7.77 -9.61 11.98
N GLY A 121 6.55 -9.14 12.27
CA GLY A 121 6.13 -8.66 13.60
C GLY A 121 6.92 -7.47 14.14
N SER A 122 7.77 -6.83 13.33
CA SER A 122 8.57 -5.69 13.78
C SER A 122 7.76 -4.41 13.85
N ASP A 123 8.05 -3.58 14.85
CA ASP A 123 7.47 -2.24 14.99
C ASP A 123 8.49 -1.17 14.60
N VAL A 124 8.23 -0.48 13.49
CA VAL A 124 8.98 0.72 13.08
C VAL A 124 8.29 1.95 13.66
N PRO A 125 8.98 2.77 14.46
CA PRO A 125 8.37 3.93 15.10
C PRO A 125 7.91 4.97 14.09
N ALA A 126 6.91 5.76 14.50
CA ALA A 126 6.41 6.89 13.72
C ALA A 126 7.53 7.88 13.36
N GLY A 127 7.45 8.42 12.15
CA GLY A 127 8.36 9.46 11.70
C GLY A 127 7.98 10.83 12.27
N ARG A 128 8.87 11.81 12.06
CA ARG A 128 8.57 13.20 12.41
C ARG A 128 7.80 13.85 11.29
N ILE A 129 6.65 14.44 11.61
CA ILE A 129 5.97 15.39 10.73
C ILE A 129 6.94 16.53 10.37
N PRO A 130 7.18 16.82 9.07
CA PRO A 130 7.96 17.98 8.69
C PRO A 130 7.32 19.23 9.28
N ARG A 131 8.06 19.95 10.12
CA ARG A 131 7.58 21.21 10.70
C ARG A 131 7.35 22.18 9.54
N MET A 132 6.09 22.47 9.22
CA MET A 132 5.76 23.45 8.19
C MET A 132 6.33 24.80 8.64
N LEU A 133 7.36 25.29 7.95
CA LEU A 133 7.87 26.63 8.20
C LEU A 133 6.72 27.60 7.93
N PRO A 134 6.45 28.58 8.82
CA PRO A 134 5.43 29.58 8.54
C PRO A 134 5.79 30.24 7.20
N ARG A 135 4.82 30.29 6.28
CA ARG A 135 4.99 31.02 5.02
C ARG A 135 5.47 32.42 5.39
N ALA A 136 6.61 32.83 4.85
CA ALA A 136 7.10 34.19 5.01
C ALA A 136 5.93 35.13 4.63
N ARG A 137 5.47 35.95 5.59
CA ARG A 137 4.54 37.02 5.28
C ARG A 137 5.23 37.87 4.22
N SER A 138 4.63 37.98 3.04
CA SER A 138 5.10 38.93 2.05
C SER A 138 5.01 40.31 2.69
N ALA A 139 6.17 40.92 2.95
CA ALA A 139 6.21 42.30 3.39
C ALA A 139 5.69 43.16 2.23
N ALA A 140 4.67 43.97 2.53
CA ALA A 140 4.17 45.02 1.65
C ALA A 140 5.10 46.22 1.69
#